data_AF-A0A1A8N9T7-F1
#
_entry.id   AF-A0A1A8N9T7-F1
#
_cell.length_a   1.000
_cell.length_b   1.000
_cell.length_c   1.000
_cell.angle_alpha   90.00
_cell.angle_beta   90.00
_cell.angle_gamma   90.00
#
_symmetry.space_group_name_H-M   'P 1'
#
loop_
_entity.id
_entity.type
_entity.pdbx_description
1 polymer ?
#
loop_
_entity_poly.entity_id
_entity_poly.type
_entity_poly.pdbx_seq_one_letter_code
_entity_poly.pdbx_strand_id
1 'polypeptide(L)'
;YDDCMACEEGCKKCVLYNPRHCLSCIEGFYNFQDGCYKYCPAKTYSVEEDMTCVPCEDSCVSCDEHECYWCETDFFLLEGECVS
;
A
#
# COMPACT_ATOMS: atom_id res chain seq x y z
N TYR A 1 17.62 21.66 23.35
CA TYR A 1 16.35 20.94 23.15
C TYR A 1 16.27 20.67 21.67
N ASP A 2 16.79 19.55 21.19
CA ASP A 2 16.83 19.26 19.74
C ASP A 2 16.68 17.75 19.49
N ASP A 3 15.61 17.17 20.00
CA ASP A 3 15.13 15.88 19.47
C ASP A 3 14.24 16.19 18.25
N CYS A 4 14.89 16.47 17.12
CA CYS A 4 14.21 16.41 15.84
C CYS A 4 13.94 14.94 15.52
N MET A 5 12.67 14.56 15.53
CA MET A 5 12.27 13.19 15.18
C MET A 5 12.38 13.00 13.66
N ALA A 6 13.11 11.98 13.23
CA ALA A 6 13.14 11.58 11.84
C ALA A 6 11.81 10.92 11.43
N CYS A 7 11.33 11.21 10.22
CA CYS A 7 10.22 10.48 9.62
C CYS A 7 10.62 9.02 9.35
N GLU A 8 9.64 8.14 9.14
CA GLU A 8 9.92 6.77 8.71
C GLU A 8 10.61 6.73 7.34
N GLU A 9 11.27 5.60 7.07
CA GLU A 9 11.97 5.35 5.81
C GLU A 9 11.04 5.59 4.61
N GLY A 10 11.56 6.23 3.56
CA GLY A 10 10.75 6.56 2.38
C GLY A 10 9.90 7.83 2.52
N CYS A 11 9.75 8.37 3.73
CA CYS A 11 8.95 9.56 3.96
C CYS A 11 9.77 10.85 3.82
N LYS A 12 9.38 11.71 2.88
CA LYS A 12 10.01 13.02 2.66
C LYS A 12 9.57 14.06 3.70
N LYS A 13 8.32 13.99 4.15
CA LYS A 13 7.73 14.91 5.12
C LYS A 13 6.62 14.21 5.89
N CYS A 14 6.67 14.22 7.22
CA CYS A 14 5.68 13.61 8.09
C CYS A 14 4.99 14.64 8.98
N VAL A 15 3.91 14.21 9.63
CA VAL A 15 3.18 15.00 10.63
C VAL A 15 4.01 15.16 11.91
N LEU A 16 3.89 16.32 12.57
CA LEU A 16 4.57 16.59 13.83
C LEU A 16 4.16 15.55 14.89
N TYR A 17 5.16 14.97 15.58
CA TYR A 17 5.00 13.93 16.59
C TYR A 17 4.43 12.58 16.10
N ASN A 18 4.27 12.37 14.80
CA ASN A 18 3.90 11.06 14.25
C ASN A 18 4.72 10.75 12.98
N PRO A 19 5.87 10.07 13.12
CA PRO A 19 6.79 9.83 12.01
C PRO A 19 6.25 8.83 10.98
N ARG A 20 5.20 8.08 11.36
CA ARG A 20 4.47 7.15 10.50
C ARG A 20 3.55 7.84 9.53
N HIS A 21 2.95 8.97 9.93
CA HIS A 21 2.01 9.68 9.08
C HIS A 21 2.79 10.57 8.11
N CYS A 22 3.06 10.01 6.95
CA CYS A 22 3.75 10.65 5.87
C CYS A 22 2.81 11.48 4.99
N LEU A 23 3.22 12.70 4.70
CA LEU A 23 2.52 13.63 3.83
C LEU A 23 3.03 13.57 2.38
N SER A 24 4.21 12.98 2.14
CA SER A 24 4.82 12.88 0.81
C SER A 24 5.95 11.85 0.79
N CYS A 25 5.98 10.97 -0.20
CA CYS A 25 7.04 9.97 -0.37
C CYS A 25 8.25 10.50 -1.14
N ILE A 26 9.41 9.89 -0.91
CA ILE A 26 10.58 10.05 -1.76
C ILE A 26 10.42 9.22 -3.04
N GLU A 27 11.17 9.56 -4.09
CA GLU A 27 11.15 8.82 -5.36
C GLU A 27 11.54 7.35 -5.15
N GLY A 28 10.84 6.45 -5.84
CA GLY A 28 11.02 5.00 -5.72
C GLY A 28 10.28 4.34 -4.54
N PHE A 29 9.46 5.10 -3.80
CA PHE A 29 8.54 4.57 -2.79
C PHE A 29 7.10 4.80 -3.21
N TYR A 30 6.25 3.82 -2.93
CA TYR A 30 4.82 3.87 -3.19
C TYR A 30 4.07 4.47 -2.02
N ASN A 31 3.16 5.39 -2.31
CA ASN A 31 2.25 5.94 -1.32
C ASN A 31 1.09 4.98 -1.05
N PHE A 32 0.81 4.70 0.22
CA PHE A 32 -0.36 3.93 0.63
C PHE A 32 -0.84 4.37 2.01
N GLN A 33 -2.11 4.76 2.09
CA GLN A 33 -2.72 5.34 3.30
C GLN A 33 -1.85 6.51 3.81
N ASP A 34 -1.39 6.42 5.06
CA ASP A 34 -0.55 7.45 5.67
C ASP A 34 0.95 7.13 5.54
N GLY A 35 1.37 6.15 4.74
CA GLY A 35 2.75 5.64 4.71
C GLY A 35 3.37 5.55 3.31
N CYS A 36 4.70 5.40 3.30
CA CYS A 36 5.50 5.20 2.08
C CYS A 36 6.21 3.85 2.14
N TYR A 37 6.07 3.05 1.09
CA TYR A 37 6.56 1.67 1.08
C TYR A 37 7.45 1.42 -0.13
N LYS A 38 8.56 0.69 0.07
CA LYS A 38 9.42 0.27 -1.04
C LYS A 38 8.75 -0.79 -1.92
N TYR A 39 7.94 -1.64 -1.30
CA TYR A 39 7.11 -2.65 -1.95
C TYR A 39 5.71 -2.53 -1.38
N CYS A 40 4.70 -2.62 -2.24
CA CYS A 40 3.32 -2.53 -1.79
C CYS A 40 2.99 -3.63 -0.78
N PRO A 41 2.30 -3.29 0.32
CA PRO A 41 1.95 -4.27 1.36
C PRO A 41 1.01 -5.36 0.81
N ALA A 42 0.85 -6.45 1.57
CA ALA A 42 -0.06 -7.52 1.17
C ALA A 42 -1.49 -7.00 0.95
N LYS A 43 -2.25 -7.67 0.06
CA LYS A 43 -3.58 -7.25 -0.39
C LYS A 43 -3.61 -5.90 -1.12
N THR A 44 -2.50 -5.49 -1.71
CA THR A 44 -2.43 -4.30 -2.55
C THR A 44 -1.58 -4.60 -3.78
N TYR A 45 -1.79 -3.83 -4.86
CA TYR A 45 -0.98 -3.88 -6.08
C TYR A 45 -0.36 -2.51 -6.35
N SER A 46 0.77 -2.47 -7.06
CA SER A 46 1.45 -1.22 -7.40
C SER A 46 0.87 -0.60 -8.68
N VAL A 47 0.69 0.73 -8.64
CA VAL A 47 0.36 1.55 -9.80
C VAL A 47 1.56 2.47 -10.05
N GLU A 48 2.34 2.12 -11.05
CA GLU A 48 3.62 2.77 -11.37
C GLU A 48 3.44 4.22 -11.86
N GLU A 49 2.33 4.53 -12.54
CA GLU A 49 2.06 5.88 -13.07
C GLU A 49 1.95 6.92 -11.94
N ASP A 50 1.29 6.55 -10.84
CA ASP A 50 1.05 7.43 -9.70
C ASP A 50 2.02 7.17 -8.53
N MET A 51 2.87 6.13 -8.62
CA MET A 51 3.67 5.62 -7.50
C MET A 51 2.81 5.38 -6.26
N THR A 52 1.69 4.67 -6.42
CA THR A 52 0.76 4.34 -5.34
C THR A 52 0.58 2.85 -5.20
N CYS A 53 0.17 2.41 -4.01
CA CYS A 53 -0.43 1.09 -3.84
C CYS A 53 -1.95 1.25 -3.79
N VAL A 54 -2.66 0.35 -4.45
CA VAL A 54 -4.12 0.31 -4.44
C VAL A 54 -4.56 -0.99 -3.81
N PRO A 55 -5.55 -0.98 -2.90
CA PRO A 55 -6.03 -2.20 -2.27
C PRO A 55 -6.73 -3.10 -3.29
N CYS A 56 -6.56 -4.41 -3.12
CA CYS A 56 -7.38 -5.41 -3.81
C CYS A 56 -8.83 -5.35 -3.30
N GLU A 57 -9.76 -5.98 -4.01
CA GLU A 57 -11.14 -6.14 -3.55
C GLU A 57 -11.25 -6.92 -2.22
N ASP A 58 -12.36 -6.73 -1.50
CA ASP A 58 -12.60 -7.17 -0.10
C ASP A 58 -12.61 -8.70 0.14
N SER A 59 -12.25 -9.51 -0.84
CA SER A 59 -12.08 -10.96 -0.70
C SER A 59 -10.86 -11.50 -1.44
N CYS A 60 -10.01 -10.58 -1.92
CA CYS A 60 -8.81 -10.88 -2.68
C CYS A 60 -7.55 -10.57 -1.86
N VAL A 61 -6.64 -11.55 -1.82
CA VAL A 61 -5.35 -11.49 -1.13
C VAL A 61 -4.23 -11.00 -2.05
N SER A 62 -4.31 -11.31 -3.34
CA SER A 62 -3.31 -10.93 -4.35
C SER A 62 -4.01 -10.62 -5.66
N CYS A 63 -3.79 -9.43 -6.20
CA CYS A 63 -4.43 -8.95 -7.42
C CYS A 63 -3.46 -8.13 -8.27
N ASP A 64 -3.86 -7.83 -9.50
CA ASP A 64 -3.42 -6.64 -10.23
C ASP A 64 -4.61 -5.67 -10.45
N GLU A 65 -4.47 -4.74 -11.40
CA GLU A 65 -5.54 -3.79 -11.76
C GLU A 65 -6.79 -4.46 -12.34
N HIS A 66 -6.68 -5.67 -12.86
CA HIS A 66 -7.69 -6.32 -13.68
C HIS A 66 -8.29 -7.56 -13.04
N GLU A 67 -7.50 -8.34 -12.30
CA GLU A 67 -7.93 -9.62 -11.77
C GLU A 67 -7.30 -9.97 -10.42
N CYS A 68 -8.02 -10.79 -9.67
CA CYS A 68 -7.55 -11.45 -8.47
C CYS A 68 -6.87 -12.79 -8.81
N TYR A 69 -5.76 -13.06 -8.15
CA TYR A 69 -5.00 -14.31 -8.26
C TYR A 69 -5.18 -15.22 -7.05
N TRP A 70 -5.57 -14.66 -5.90
CA TRP A 70 -5.67 -15.42 -4.67
C TRP A 70 -6.77 -14.87 -3.78
N CYS A 71 -7.73 -15.72 -3.41
CA CYS A 71 -8.85 -15.31 -2.57
C CYS A 71 -8.57 -15.54 -1.07
N GLU A 72 -9.34 -14.84 -0.24
CA GLU A 72 -9.42 -15.13 1.19
C GLU A 72 -9.96 -16.54 1.46
N THR A 73 -9.78 -17.01 2.70
CA THR A 73 -10.35 -18.30 3.10
C THR A 73 -11.86 -18.26 2.94
N ASP A 74 -12.45 -19.38 2.50
CA ASP A 74 -13.87 -19.56 2.22
C ASP A 74 -14.41 -18.90 0.92
N PHE A 75 -13.53 -18.33 0.09
CA PHE A 75 -13.87 -17.85 -1.26
C PHE A 75 -13.20 -18.70 -2.35
N PHE A 76 -13.86 -18.77 -3.51
CA PHE A 76 -13.39 -19.46 -4.70
C PHE A 76 -13.01 -18.44 -5.79
N LEU A 77 -11.88 -18.68 -6.45
CA LEU A 77 -11.46 -17.88 -7.59
C LEU A 77 -12.23 -18.31 -8.85
N LEU A 78 -13.01 -17.40 -9.42
CA LEU A 78 -13.77 -17.59 -10.65
C LEU A 78 -13.54 -16.41 -11.59
N GLU A 79 -12.94 -16.67 -12.75
CA GLU A 79 -12.69 -15.66 -13.81
C GLU A 79 -12.01 -14.37 -13.33
N GLY A 80 -11.10 -14.47 -12.34
CA GLY A 80 -10.39 -13.31 -11.79
C GLY A 80 -11.11 -12.61 -10.64
N GLU A 81 -12.28 -13.11 -10.21
CA GLU A 81 -13.03 -12.58 -9.07
C GLU A 81 -13.15 -13.62 -7.95
N CYS A 82 -13.26 -13.15 -6.71
CA CYS A 82 -13.45 -14.00 -5.53
C CYS A 82 -14.93 -14.09 -5.16
N VAL A 83 -15.49 -15.29 -5.26
CA VAL A 83 -16.92 -15.56 -5.00
C VAL A 83 -17.10 -16.53 -3.84
N SER A 84 -18.18 -16.35 -3.06
CA SER A 84 -18.53 -17.18 -1.88
C SER A 84 -19.40 -18.37 -2.23
#